data_AF-A0A403T5S5-F1
#
_entry.id   AF-A0A403T5S5-F1
#
_cell.length_a   1.000
_cell.length_b   1.000
_cell.length_c   1.000
_cell.angle_alpha   90.00
_cell.angle_beta   90.00
_cell.angle_gamma   90.00
#
_symmetry.space_group_name_H-M   'P 1'
#
loop_
_entity.id
_entity.type
_entity.pdbx_description
1 polymer ?
#
loop_
_entity_poly.entity_id
_entity_poly.type
_entity_poly.pdbx_seq_one_letter_code
_entity_poly.pdbx_strand_id
1 'polypeptide(L)' 'MNTQQVNFSSLYFGTPVAIVSSQNADGTTNLSPISSWWILGKSIIFGLGKSGKCYENLQQNADIVLNIPDARL' A
#
# COMPACT_ATOMS: atom_id res chain seq x y z
N MET A 1 15.74 5.58 32.51
CA MET A 1 15.00 5.10 31.33
C MET A 1 15.91 4.09 30.65
N ASN A 2 15.56 2.80 30.64
CA ASN A 2 16.37 1.78 29.99
C ASN A 2 15.91 1.63 28.55
N THR A 3 16.83 1.77 27.61
CA THR A 3 16.57 1.61 26.17
C THR A 3 17.21 0.31 25.71
N GLN A 4 16.51 -0.45 24.88
CA GLN A 4 17.01 -1.66 24.27
C GLN A 4 16.96 -1.53 22.75
N GLN A 5 18.02 -1.97 22.07
CA GLN A 5 18.03 -2.08 20.63
C GLN A 5 17.18 -3.27 20.18
N VAL A 6 16.30 -3.02 19.21
CA VAL A 6 15.52 -4.03 18.52
C VAL A 6 15.95 -4.09 17.06
N ASN A 7 16.04 -5.31 16.51
CA ASN A 7 16.46 -5.53 15.13
C ASN A 7 15.25 -6.00 14.30
N PHE A 8 14.49 -5.04 13.77
CA PHE A 8 13.40 -5.29 12.83
C PHE A 8 13.81 -4.84 11.43
N SER A 9 13.49 -5.64 10.41
CA SER A 9 13.69 -5.24 9.00
C SER A 9 12.81 -4.04 8.61
N SER A 10 11.67 -3.87 9.29
CA SER A 10 10.75 -2.75 9.14
C SER A 10 9.85 -2.65 10.37
N LEU A 11 9.60 -1.42 10.84
CA LEU A 11 8.72 -1.13 11.98
C LEU A 11 7.97 0.17 11.71
N TYR A 12 6.64 0.09 11.68
CA TYR A 12 5.75 1.24 11.52
C TYR A 12 4.65 1.18 12.58
N PHE A 13 4.41 2.30 13.25
CA PHE A 13 3.31 2.42 14.20
C PHE A 13 2.21 3.28 13.59
N GLY A 14 0.96 2.81 13.70
CA GLY A 14 -0.22 3.63 13.42
C GLY A 14 -0.60 3.79 11.94
N THR A 15 0.07 3.13 11.00
CA THR A 15 -0.36 3.18 9.59
C THR A 15 -1.56 2.25 9.36
N PRO A 16 -2.73 2.76 8.93
CA PRO A 16 -3.87 1.91 8.62
C PRO A 16 -3.59 1.04 7.39
N VAL A 17 -4.09 -0.21 7.41
CA VAL A 17 -4.08 -1.07 6.23
C VAL A 17 -5.15 -0.55 5.26
N ALA A 18 -4.74 -0.29 4.02
CA ALA A 18 -5.62 0.14 2.94
C ALA A 18 -5.67 -0.92 1.83
N ILE A 19 -6.64 -0.81 0.92
CA ILE A 19 -6.73 -1.64 -0.28
C ILE A 19 -6.58 -0.76 -1.52
N VAL A 20 -5.62 -1.09 -2.37
CA VAL A 20 -5.46 -0.47 -3.69
C VAL A 20 -6.24 -1.28 -4.72
N SER A 21 -7.19 -0.63 -5.39
CA SER A 21 -7.82 -1.17 -6.59
C SER A 21 -7.01 -0.70 -7.81
N SER A 22 -6.60 -1.66 -8.64
CA SER A 22 -5.88 -1.45 -9.91
C SER A 22 -6.52 -2.27 -11.02
N GLN A 23 -6.31 -1.88 -12.27
CA GLN A 23 -6.90 -2.59 -13.41
C GLN A 23 -5.90 -3.58 -14.03
N ASN A 24 -6.33 -4.82 -14.24
CA ASN A 24 -5.60 -5.82 -15.01
C ASN A 24 -5.67 -5.52 -16.52
N ALA A 25 -4.81 -6.13 -17.32
CA ALA A 25 -4.78 -5.93 -18.77
C ALA A 25 -6.10 -6.32 -19.49
N ASP A 26 -6.88 -7.23 -18.91
CA ASP A 26 -8.20 -7.66 -19.42
C ASP A 26 -9.36 -6.75 -18.95
N GLY A 27 -9.06 -5.67 -18.23
CA GLY A 27 -10.04 -4.73 -17.69
C GLY A 27 -10.63 -5.12 -16.33
N THR A 28 -10.33 -6.32 -15.80
CA THR A 28 -10.80 -6.74 -14.48
C THR A 28 -10.08 -5.99 -13.35
N THR A 29 -10.67 -5.96 -12.15
CA THR A 29 -10.07 -5.30 -10.98
C THR A 29 -9.18 -6.26 -10.19
N ASN A 30 -7.97 -5.82 -9.87
CA ASN A 30 -7.10 -6.42 -8.86
C ASN A 30 -7.14 -5.60 -7.57
N LEU A 31 -7.32 -6.27 -6.43
CA LEU A 31 -7.28 -5.67 -5.09
C LEU A 31 -5.98 -6.08 -4.40
N SER A 32 -5.21 -5.11 -3.92
CA SER A 32 -3.96 -5.38 -3.22
C SER A 32 -3.92 -4.68 -1.86
N PRO A 33 -3.72 -5.41 -0.75
CA PRO A 33 -3.55 -4.79 0.56
C PRO A 33 -2.21 -4.04 0.63
N ILE A 34 -2.22 -2.88 1.26
CA ILE A 34 -1.03 -2.05 1.47
C ILE A 34 -1.00 -1.48 2.88
N SER A 35 0.14 -1.62 3.54
CA SER A 35 0.44 -0.99 4.83
C SER A 35 1.58 0.02 4.76
N SER A 36 2.32 0.08 3.64
CA SER A 36 3.40 1.04 3.41
C SER A 36 2.88 2.19 2.55
N TRP A 37 2.21 3.15 3.18
CA TRP A 37 1.76 4.36 2.51
C TRP A 37 1.66 5.53 3.49
N TRP A 38 1.82 6.74 2.96
CA TRP A 38 1.68 7.97 3.75
C TRP A 38 1.37 9.17 2.83
N ILE A 39 0.98 10.28 3.43
CA ILE A 39 0.77 11.55 2.73
C ILE A 39 2.03 12.41 2.87
N LEU A 40 2.54 12.93 1.76
CA LEU A 40 3.64 13.89 1.72
C LEU A 40 3.18 15.15 0.98
N GLY A 41 2.80 16.17 1.74
CA GLY A 41 2.24 17.40 1.19
C GLY A 41 0.92 17.14 0.45
N LYS A 42 0.90 17.36 -0.86
CA LYS A 42 -0.27 17.14 -1.73
C LYS A 42 -0.24 15.80 -2.46
N SER A 43 0.67 14.91 -2.09
CA SER A 43 0.86 13.61 -2.74
C SER A 43 0.67 12.48 -1.76
N ILE A 44 0.19 11.34 -2.25
CA ILE A 44 0.20 10.07 -1.53
C ILE A 44 1.38 9.25 -2.04
N ILE A 45 2.18 8.70 -1.13
CA ILE A 45 3.32 7.86 -1.44
C ILE A 45 2.97 6.41 -1.09
N PHE A 46 3.26 5.48 -2.01
CA PHE A 46 3.05 4.05 -1.85
C PHE A 46 4.37 3.29 -1.93
N GLY A 47 4.67 2.48 -0.93
CA GLY A 47 5.73 1.49 -0.96
C GLY A 47 5.23 0.19 -1.59
N LEU A 48 5.65 -0.08 -2.84
CA LEU A 48 5.22 -1.26 -3.61
C LEU A 48 6.39 -2.21 -3.90
N GLY A 49 6.14 -3.51 -3.69
CA GLY A 49 7.03 -4.56 -4.14
C GLY A 49 6.90 -4.79 -5.64
N LYS A 50 8.04 -4.86 -6.35
CA LYS A 50 8.07 -5.01 -7.82
C LYS A 50 7.52 -6.36 -8.33
N SER A 51 7.43 -7.36 -7.47
CA SER A 51 6.88 -8.68 -7.80
C SER A 51 5.36 -8.78 -7.69
N GLY A 52 4.68 -7.72 -7.20
CA GLY A 52 3.23 -7.75 -6.96
C GLY A 52 2.40 -7.36 -8.19
N LYS A 53 1.19 -7.92 -8.31
CA LYS A 53 0.27 -7.62 -9.41
C LYS A 53 -0.13 -6.15 -9.49
N CYS A 54 -0.29 -5.47 -8.34
CA CYS A 54 -0.52 -4.02 -8.31
C CYS A 54 0.61 -3.24 -8.99
N TYR A 55 1.88 -3.61 -8.75
CA TYR A 55 3.01 -2.95 -9.40
C TYR A 55 3.00 -3.22 -10.91
N GLU A 56 2.75 -4.46 -11.33
CA GLU A 56 2.62 -4.85 -12.73
C GLU A 56 1.52 -4.03 -13.44
N ASN A 57 0.33 -3.92 -12.84
CA ASN A 57 -0.79 -3.14 -13.37
C ASN A 57 -0.42 -1.66 -13.52
N LEU A 58 0.27 -1.08 -12.52
CA LEU A 58 0.73 0.31 -12.52
C LEU A 58 1.79 0.62 -13.59
N GLN A 59 2.46 -0.39 -14.17
CA GLN A 59 3.35 -0.17 -15.32
C GLN A 59 2.57 0.13 -16.61
N GLN A 60 1.32 -0.33 -16.70
CA GLN A 60 0.46 -0.19 -17.89
C GLN A 60 -0.58 0.91 -17.71
N ASN A 61 -1.18 1.00 -16.52
CA ASN A 61 -2.18 2.01 -16.16
C ASN A 61 -1.93 2.51 -14.73
N ALA A 62 -1.65 3.80 -14.58
CA ALA A 62 -1.32 4.41 -13.30
C ALA A 62 -2.56 4.79 -12.46
N ASP A 63 -3.77 4.69 -13.02
CA ASP A 63 -5.01 5.02 -12.30
C ASP A 63 -5.34 3.95 -11.26
N ILE A 64 -5.58 4.41 -10.03
CA ILE A 64 -5.91 3.56 -8.88
C ILE A 64 -6.95 4.21 -7.97
N VAL A 65 -7.59 3.37 -7.16
CA VAL A 65 -8.43 3.82 -6.03
C VAL A 65 -7.79 3.33 -4.73
N LEU A 66 -7.59 4.23 -3.77
CA LEU A 66 -7.22 3.89 -2.40
C LEU A 66 -8.48 3.75 -1.56
N ASN A 67 -8.78 2.54 -1.12
CA ASN A 67 -9.92 2.23 -0.26
C ASN A 67 -9.44 2.11 1.19
N ILE A 68 -10.13 2.80 2.10
CA ILE A 68 -9.88 2.71 3.54
C ILE A 68 -11.02 1.89 4.16
N PRO A 69 -10.82 0.58 4.43
CA PRO A 69 -11.85 -0.25 5.02
C PRO A 69 -12.13 0.13 6.47
N ASP A 70 -13.37 -0.07 6.92
CA ASP A 70 -13.71 -0.02 8.35
C ASP A 70 -13.03 -1.20 9.06
N ALA A 71 -12.40 -0.94 10.21
CA ALA A 71 -11.68 -1.96 10.97
C ALA A 71 -12.57 -3.06 11.59
N ARG A 72 -13.90 -2.92 11.50
CA ARG A 72 -14.88 -3.86 12.06
C ARG A 72 -15.52 -4.78 11.02
N LEU A 73 -15.23 -4.58 9.74
CA LEU A 73 -15.63 -5.49 8.66
C LEU A 73 -14.67 -6.67 8.58
#